data_AF-A0AAJ2A9S2-F1
#
_entry.id   AF-A0AAJ2A9S2-F1
#
_cell.length_a   1.000
_cell.length_b   1.000
_cell.length_c   1.000
_cell.angle_alpha   90.00
_cell.angle_beta   90.00
_cell.angle_gamma   90.00
#
_symmetry.space_group_name_H-M   'P 1'
#
loop_
_entity.id
_entity.type
_entity.pdbx_description
1 polymer ?
#
loop_
_entity_poly.entity_id
_entity_poly.type
_entity_poly.pdbx_seq_one_letter_code
_entity_poly.pdbx_strand_id
1 'polypeptide(L)'
;MTAIVKRGITEDYWSLMSEDRKLGWELFTRCVAIVAAWFVVKTGVTAIDCVVAAFAGFTPLFVIRSQRSFRKYSKNIRKRLLGAIVFLGGTGAAVLGLLYFGIALLSSVAQTYATDVAPFRHRADPLMANMMLVLLLFTAPLAGVKAWRSLKMSELVFDLPKRSLKRLVLQRKYVADTFATFAHFELSAQIVGFAYASTCAQIIKVYLSVFVHK
;
A
#
# COMPACT_ATOMS: atom_id res chain seq x y z
N MET A 1 -22.70 -26.65 -20.22
CA MET A 1 -22.87 -25.40 -19.46
C MET A 1 -21.66 -24.49 -19.68
N THR A 2 -21.77 -23.53 -20.59
CA THR A 2 -20.76 -22.48 -20.79
C THR A 2 -20.80 -21.54 -19.58
N ALA A 3 -19.83 -21.68 -18.67
CA ALA A 3 -19.69 -20.75 -17.57
C ALA A 3 -19.55 -19.32 -18.14
N ILE A 4 -20.58 -18.49 -17.95
CA ILE A 4 -20.56 -17.08 -18.37
C ILE A 4 -19.42 -16.41 -17.59
N VAL A 5 -18.29 -16.22 -18.26
CA VAL A 5 -17.16 -15.53 -17.65
C VAL A 5 -17.53 -14.06 -17.56
N LYS A 6 -17.67 -13.55 -16.33
CA LYS A 6 -17.81 -12.11 -16.09
C LYS A 6 -16.68 -11.34 -16.79
N ARG A 7 -17.06 -10.25 -17.46
CA ARG A 7 -16.16 -9.31 -18.13
C ARG A 7 -15.35 -8.52 -17.10
N GLY A 8 -14.18 -8.03 -17.49
CA GLY A 8 -13.36 -7.13 -16.67
C GLY A 8 -14.06 -5.79 -16.47
N ILE A 9 -13.69 -5.06 -15.42
CA ILE A 9 -14.40 -3.82 -15.01
C ILE A 9 -14.45 -2.80 -16.15
N THR A 10 -13.37 -2.66 -16.91
CA THR A 10 -13.23 -1.71 -18.03
C THR A 10 -13.29 -2.37 -19.40
N GLU A 11 -13.49 -3.69 -19.48
CA GLU A 11 -13.38 -4.47 -20.72
C GLU A 11 -14.43 -4.05 -21.76
N ASP A 12 -15.63 -3.71 -21.31
CA ASP A 12 -16.76 -3.36 -22.18
C ASP A 12 -16.53 -2.04 -22.89
N TYR A 13 -16.30 -0.98 -22.13
CA TYR A 13 -15.98 0.31 -22.71
C TYR A 13 -14.68 0.26 -23.53
N TRP A 14 -13.65 -0.46 -23.04
CA TRP A 14 -12.41 -0.64 -23.79
C TRP A 14 -12.64 -1.29 -25.16
N SER A 15 -13.52 -2.29 -25.26
CA SER A 15 -13.81 -2.96 -26.53
C SER A 15 -14.53 -2.06 -27.54
N LEU A 16 -15.29 -1.06 -27.07
CA LEU A 16 -16.04 -0.11 -27.88
C LEU A 16 -15.20 1.05 -28.41
N MET A 17 -14.04 1.33 -27.80
CA MET A 17 -13.15 2.40 -28.25
C MET A 17 -12.48 2.05 -29.60
N SER A 18 -12.32 3.05 -30.47
CA SER A 18 -11.46 2.94 -31.65
C SER A 18 -9.99 2.73 -31.25
N GLU A 19 -9.20 2.11 -32.12
CA GLU A 19 -7.78 1.85 -31.85
C GLU A 19 -6.99 3.14 -31.60
N ASP A 20 -7.29 4.22 -32.31
CA ASP A 20 -6.64 5.53 -32.09
C ASP A 20 -6.91 6.08 -30.68
N ARG A 21 -8.16 5.94 -30.20
CA ARG A 21 -8.52 6.38 -28.85
C ARG A 21 -7.90 5.49 -27.78
N LYS A 22 -7.78 4.18 -28.03
CA LYS A 22 -7.07 3.25 -27.13
C LYS A 22 -5.60 3.63 -26.99
N LEU A 23 -4.93 3.91 -28.12
CA LEU A 23 -3.54 4.34 -28.15
C LEU A 23 -3.36 5.68 -27.42
N GLY A 24 -4.21 6.68 -27.70
CA GLY A 24 -4.17 7.97 -27.04
C GLY A 24 -4.37 7.86 -25.52
N TRP A 25 -5.29 7.02 -25.08
CA TRP A 25 -5.52 6.78 -23.64
C TRP A 25 -4.37 6.00 -22.98
N GLU A 26 -3.76 5.04 -23.67
CA GLU A 26 -2.56 4.36 -23.20
C GLU A 26 -1.38 5.31 -23.03
N LEU A 27 -1.13 6.16 -24.02
CA LEU A 27 -0.09 7.19 -23.93
C LEU A 27 -0.36 8.12 -22.76
N PHE A 28 -1.59 8.62 -22.63
CA PHE A 28 -1.98 9.49 -21.52
C PHE A 28 -1.73 8.83 -20.15
N THR A 29 -2.27 7.63 -19.93
CA THR A 29 -2.10 6.91 -18.66
C THR A 29 -0.65 6.56 -18.34
N ARG A 30 0.20 6.33 -19.35
CA ARG A 30 1.64 6.14 -19.16
C ARG A 30 2.35 7.46 -18.83
N CYS A 31 2.02 8.55 -19.52
CA CYS A 31 2.56 9.88 -19.21
C CYS A 31 2.21 10.30 -17.79
N VAL A 32 0.96 10.13 -17.36
CA VAL A 32 0.52 10.37 -15.98
C VAL A 32 1.34 9.53 -15.00
N ALA A 33 1.57 8.25 -15.30
CA ALA A 33 2.37 7.39 -14.45
C ALA A 33 3.84 7.83 -14.33
N ILE A 34 4.45 8.29 -15.43
CA ILE A 34 5.83 8.83 -15.44
C ILE A 34 5.90 10.11 -14.61
N VAL A 35 4.98 11.05 -14.84
CA VAL A 35 4.93 12.31 -14.10
C VAL A 35 4.71 12.03 -12.61
N ALA A 36 3.76 11.17 -12.26
CA ALA A 36 3.49 10.81 -10.88
C ALA A 36 4.69 10.10 -10.21
N ALA A 37 5.45 9.28 -10.95
CA ALA A 37 6.67 8.64 -10.44
C ALA A 37 7.76 9.66 -10.06
N TRP A 38 7.82 10.83 -10.72
CA TRP A 38 8.72 11.91 -10.30
C TRP A 38 8.34 12.56 -8.98
N PHE A 39 7.05 12.60 -8.66
CA PHE A 39 6.53 13.16 -7.40
C PHE A 39 6.51 12.14 -6.25
N VAL A 40 6.87 10.88 -6.48
CA VAL A 40 7.02 9.90 -5.40
C VAL A 40 8.15 10.33 -4.47
N VAL A 41 7.86 10.33 -3.16
CA VAL A 41 8.80 10.71 -2.12
C VAL A 41 10.09 9.90 -2.22
N LYS A 42 11.22 10.60 -2.11
CA LYS A 42 12.56 10.00 -2.10
C LYS A 42 13.00 9.69 -0.68
N THR A 43 13.44 8.46 -0.47
CA THR A 43 14.04 7.95 0.77
C THR A 43 15.48 8.45 0.94
N GLY A 44 16.16 8.80 -0.16
CA GLY A 44 17.57 9.21 -0.16
C GLY A 44 18.54 8.05 -0.34
N VAL A 45 18.03 6.82 -0.53
CA VAL A 45 18.79 5.65 -0.95
C VAL A 45 18.36 5.28 -2.36
N THR A 46 19.23 5.50 -3.35
CA THR A 46 18.91 5.35 -4.77
C THR A 46 18.31 3.97 -5.10
N ALA A 47 18.85 2.90 -4.53
CA ALA A 47 18.35 1.55 -4.75
C ALA A 47 16.88 1.38 -4.29
N ILE A 48 16.54 1.89 -3.10
CA ILE A 48 15.17 1.82 -2.57
C ILE A 48 14.24 2.69 -3.41
N ASP A 49 14.67 3.90 -3.77
CA ASP A 49 13.88 4.83 -4.58
C ASP A 49 13.57 4.26 -5.98
N CYS A 50 14.52 3.57 -6.60
CA CYS A 50 14.31 2.86 -7.86
C CYS A 50 13.30 1.72 -7.72
N VAL A 51 13.38 0.92 -6.65
CA VAL A 51 12.44 -0.18 -6.40
C VAL A 51 11.03 0.36 -6.17
N VAL A 52 10.86 1.38 -5.31
CA VAL A 52 9.55 1.99 -5.05
C VAL A 52 8.96 2.60 -6.32
N ALA A 53 9.76 3.31 -7.11
CA ALA A 53 9.32 3.89 -8.38
C ALA A 53 8.89 2.81 -9.39
N ALA A 54 9.64 1.71 -9.48
CA ALA A 54 9.27 0.59 -10.35
C ALA A 54 7.92 -0.02 -9.93
N PHE A 55 7.73 -0.32 -8.65
CA PHE A 55 6.46 -0.86 -8.16
C PHE A 55 5.29 0.12 -8.35
N ALA A 56 5.51 1.42 -8.12
CA ALA A 56 4.50 2.46 -8.31
C ALA A 56 4.08 2.61 -9.77
N GLY A 57 5.03 2.52 -10.71
CA GLY A 57 4.76 2.63 -12.14
C GLY A 57 4.10 1.37 -12.72
N PHE A 58 4.62 0.19 -12.39
CA PHE A 58 4.17 -1.06 -13.02
C PHE A 58 2.87 -1.61 -12.42
N THR A 59 2.69 -1.57 -11.10
CA THR A 59 1.57 -2.26 -10.44
C THR A 59 0.20 -1.75 -10.91
N PRO A 60 -0.06 -0.42 -10.98
CA PRO A 60 -1.33 0.10 -11.48
C PRO A 60 -1.57 -0.27 -12.94
N LEU A 61 -0.52 -0.22 -13.79
CA LEU A 61 -0.62 -0.60 -15.20
C LEU A 61 -0.97 -2.07 -15.39
N PHE A 62 -0.40 -2.96 -14.57
CA PHE A 62 -0.77 -4.39 -14.56
C PHE A 62 -2.24 -4.59 -14.15
N VAL A 63 -2.71 -3.88 -13.12
CA VAL A 63 -4.11 -3.92 -12.70
C VAL A 63 -5.02 -3.44 -13.84
N ILE A 64 -4.73 -2.29 -14.44
CA ILE A 64 -5.51 -1.72 -15.55
C ILE A 64 -5.56 -2.69 -16.74
N ARG A 65 -4.40 -3.18 -17.21
CA ARG A 65 -4.32 -4.09 -18.35
C ARG A 65 -5.08 -5.39 -18.10
N SER A 66 -5.07 -5.87 -16.86
CA SER A 66 -5.85 -7.05 -16.49
C SER A 66 -7.36 -6.87 -16.60
N GLN A 67 -7.86 -5.65 -16.36
CA GLN A 67 -9.28 -5.33 -16.45
C GLN A 67 -9.71 -5.03 -17.89
N ARG A 68 -8.85 -4.41 -18.71
CA ARG A 68 -9.15 -4.11 -20.13
C ARG A 68 -9.30 -5.33 -21.02
N SER A 69 -8.60 -6.43 -20.72
CA SER A 69 -8.52 -7.61 -21.60
C SER A 69 -8.80 -8.91 -20.86
N PHE A 70 -9.66 -8.87 -19.84
CA PHE A 70 -9.82 -9.99 -18.91
C PHE A 70 -10.24 -11.29 -19.61
N ARG A 71 -11.17 -11.28 -20.56
CA ARG A 71 -11.62 -12.52 -21.25
C ARG A 71 -10.63 -13.07 -22.26
N LYS A 72 -9.68 -12.26 -22.74
CA LYS A 72 -8.64 -12.71 -23.68
C LYS A 72 -7.64 -13.69 -23.04
N TYR A 73 -7.54 -13.70 -21.71
CA TYR A 73 -6.64 -14.58 -20.98
C TYR A 73 -7.27 -15.96 -20.71
N SER A 74 -6.42 -17.01 -20.70
CA SER A 74 -6.85 -18.36 -20.33
C SER A 74 -7.38 -18.42 -18.88
N LYS A 75 -8.21 -19.41 -18.56
CA LYS A 75 -8.76 -19.59 -17.19
C LYS A 75 -7.67 -19.65 -16.12
N ASN A 76 -6.57 -20.34 -16.41
CA ASN A 76 -5.44 -20.49 -15.48
C ASN A 76 -4.69 -19.17 -15.26
N ILE A 77 -4.42 -18.43 -16.33
CA ILE A 77 -3.75 -17.13 -16.26
C ILE A 77 -4.61 -16.14 -15.48
N ARG A 78 -5.92 -16.09 -15.75
CA ARG A 78 -6.85 -15.22 -15.02
C ARG A 78 -6.83 -15.50 -13.53
N LYS A 79 -6.95 -16.77 -13.12
CA LYS A 79 -6.92 -17.14 -11.70
C LYS A 79 -5.61 -16.72 -11.04
N ARG A 80 -4.47 -16.98 -11.68
CA ARG A 80 -3.14 -16.59 -11.18
C ARG A 80 -3.01 -15.08 -11.06
N LEU A 81 -3.45 -14.33 -12.07
CA LEU A 81 -3.33 -12.88 -12.10
C LEU A 81 -4.23 -12.19 -11.07
N LEU A 82 -5.48 -12.62 -10.91
CA LEU A 82 -6.36 -12.10 -9.87
C LEU A 82 -5.81 -12.46 -8.47
N GLY A 83 -5.28 -13.67 -8.32
CA GLY A 83 -4.58 -14.10 -7.12
C GLY A 83 -3.38 -13.22 -6.81
N ALA A 84 -2.56 -12.90 -7.81
CA ALA A 84 -1.40 -12.02 -7.68
C ALA A 84 -1.81 -10.59 -7.30
N ILE A 85 -2.85 -10.02 -7.90
CA ILE A 85 -3.35 -8.68 -7.54
C ILE A 85 -3.83 -8.65 -6.09
N VAL A 86 -4.64 -9.63 -5.68
CA VAL A 86 -5.15 -9.71 -4.30
C VAL A 86 -4.01 -9.96 -3.31
N PHE A 87 -3.05 -10.80 -3.68
CA PHE A 87 -1.88 -11.09 -2.85
C PHE A 87 -0.97 -9.87 -2.72
N LEU A 88 -0.56 -9.26 -3.83
CA LEU A 88 0.31 -8.07 -3.83
C LEU A 88 -0.36 -6.89 -3.14
N GLY A 89 -1.62 -6.58 -3.47
CA GLY A 89 -2.33 -5.48 -2.83
C GLY A 89 -2.61 -5.72 -1.34
N GLY A 90 -2.96 -6.95 -0.97
CA GLY A 90 -3.20 -7.32 0.43
C GLY A 90 -1.92 -7.37 1.26
N THR A 91 -0.86 -7.98 0.74
CA THR A 91 0.46 -8.03 1.41
C THR A 91 1.10 -6.65 1.45
N GLY A 92 0.92 -5.84 0.42
CA GLY A 92 1.25 -4.42 0.44
C GLY A 92 0.60 -3.75 1.64
N ALA A 93 -0.73 -3.60 1.62
CA ALA A 93 -1.46 -2.95 2.71
C ALA A 93 -1.08 -3.48 4.11
N ALA A 94 -0.80 -4.78 4.20
CA ALA A 94 -0.29 -5.40 5.41
C ALA A 94 1.06 -4.84 5.87
N VAL A 95 2.05 -4.81 4.97
CA VAL A 95 3.39 -4.24 5.24
C VAL A 95 3.29 -2.77 5.62
N LEU A 96 2.51 -1.96 4.89
CA LEU A 96 2.34 -0.55 5.24
C LEU A 96 1.72 -0.36 6.62
N GLY A 97 0.66 -1.12 6.93
CA GLY A 97 0.01 -1.05 8.24
C GLY A 97 0.93 -1.46 9.39
N LEU A 98 1.75 -2.49 9.19
CA LEU A 98 2.75 -2.92 10.16
C LEU A 98 3.85 -1.88 10.37
N LEU A 99 4.40 -1.32 9.29
CA LEU A 99 5.44 -0.30 9.37
C LEU A 99 4.91 0.99 10.03
N TYR A 100 3.68 1.40 9.68
CA TYR A 100 3.05 2.57 10.30
C TYR A 100 2.84 2.36 11.81
N PHE A 101 2.29 1.21 12.20
CA PHE A 101 2.11 0.88 13.61
C PHE A 101 3.45 0.78 14.36
N GLY A 102 4.46 0.20 13.71
CA GLY A 102 5.82 0.10 14.26
C GLY A 102 6.44 1.46 14.55
N ILE A 103 6.36 2.41 13.61
CA ILE A 103 6.82 3.79 13.84
C ILE A 103 6.03 4.44 14.97
N ALA A 104 4.70 4.34 14.96
CA ALA A 104 3.88 4.94 16.00
C ALA A 104 4.27 4.42 17.39
N LEU A 105 4.46 3.10 17.52
CA LEU A 105 4.92 2.48 18.77
C LEU A 105 6.32 2.96 19.17
N LEU A 106 7.28 2.98 18.25
CA LEU A 106 8.64 3.45 18.53
C LEU A 106 8.66 4.93 18.95
N SER A 107 7.89 5.78 18.27
CA SER A 107 7.76 7.19 18.61
C SER A 107 7.14 7.38 19.99
N SER A 108 6.10 6.62 20.34
CA SER A 108 5.51 6.65 21.69
C SER A 108 6.52 6.21 22.75
N VAL A 109 7.28 5.14 22.51
CA VAL A 109 8.33 4.68 23.45
C VAL A 109 9.43 5.72 23.62
N ALA A 110 9.90 6.32 22.52
CA ALA A 110 10.91 7.36 22.56
C ALA A 110 10.42 8.60 23.32
N GLN A 111 9.16 8.99 23.13
CA GLN A 111 8.55 10.10 23.83
C GLN A 111 8.42 9.83 25.33
N THR A 112 7.93 8.64 25.72
CA THR A 112 7.84 8.23 27.13
C THR A 112 9.24 8.14 27.76
N TYR A 113 10.24 7.64 27.05
CA TYR A 113 11.62 7.66 27.53
C TYR A 113 12.13 9.08 27.80
N ALA A 114 11.93 10.00 26.84
CA ALA A 114 12.40 11.38 26.96
C ALA A 114 11.72 12.15 28.10
N THR A 115 10.45 11.86 28.36
CA THR A 115 9.64 12.58 29.35
C THR A 115 9.74 11.97 30.75
N ASP A 116 9.68 10.65 30.86
CA ASP A 116 9.52 9.97 32.15
C ASP A 116 10.78 9.24 32.63
N VAL A 117 11.75 8.94 31.74
CA VAL A 117 12.94 8.14 32.10
C VAL A 117 14.24 8.98 32.07
N ALA A 118 14.44 9.76 31.01
CA ALA A 118 15.64 10.56 30.80
C ALA A 118 15.93 11.58 31.94
N PRO A 119 14.93 12.25 32.54
CA PRO A 119 15.18 13.19 33.65
C PRO A 119 15.85 12.54 34.87
N PHE A 120 15.55 11.28 35.16
CA PHE A 120 16.15 10.56 36.29
C PHE A 120 17.62 10.17 36.03
N ARG A 121 17.99 9.92 34.76
CA ARG A 121 19.41 9.70 34.40
C ARG A 121 20.24 10.96 34.56
N HIS A 122 19.67 12.15 34.39
CA HIS A 122 20.39 13.41 34.49
C HIS A 122 20.49 13.95 35.92
N ARG A 123 19.65 13.46 36.86
CA ARG A 123 19.64 13.87 38.28
C ARG A 123 20.48 13.00 39.21
N ALA A 124 21.35 12.14 38.66
CA ALA A 124 22.21 11.23 39.42
C ALA A 124 21.46 10.23 40.34
N ASP A 125 20.25 9.80 39.93
CA ASP A 125 19.56 8.65 40.55
C ASP A 125 19.57 7.44 39.59
N PRO A 126 20.69 6.70 39.52
CA PRO A 126 20.87 5.63 38.55
C PRO A 126 19.96 4.43 38.83
N LEU A 127 19.58 4.20 40.10
CA LEU A 127 18.67 3.10 40.47
C LEU A 127 17.26 3.37 39.98
N MET A 128 16.71 4.56 40.25
CA MET A 128 15.37 4.91 39.78
C MET A 128 15.32 4.95 38.25
N ALA A 129 16.35 5.49 37.59
CA ALA A 129 16.42 5.52 36.14
C ALA A 129 16.46 4.12 35.50
N ASN A 130 17.21 3.18 36.09
CA ASN A 130 17.26 1.80 35.60
C ASN A 130 15.94 1.07 35.86
N MET A 131 15.28 1.28 37.00
CA MET A 131 13.95 0.71 37.26
C MET A 131 12.90 1.23 36.28
N MET A 132 12.85 2.55 36.04
CA MET A 132 11.96 3.19 35.07
C MET A 132 12.21 2.67 33.63
N LEU A 133 13.47 2.51 33.25
CA LEU A 133 13.84 1.94 31.94
C LEU A 133 13.36 0.49 31.80
N VAL A 134 13.60 -0.35 32.81
CA VAL A 134 13.13 -1.74 32.81
C VAL A 134 11.61 -1.77 32.72
N LEU A 135 10.91 -0.94 33.50
CA LEU A 135 9.45 -0.84 33.45
C LEU A 135 8.97 -0.43 32.06
N LEU A 136 9.60 0.55 31.41
CA LEU A 136 9.28 0.95 30.04
C LEU A 136 9.47 -0.21 29.04
N LEU A 137 10.59 -0.93 29.13
CA LEU A 137 10.88 -2.06 28.23
C LEU A 137 9.88 -3.20 28.37
N PHE A 138 9.30 -3.42 29.55
CA PHE A 138 8.25 -4.42 29.76
C PHE A 138 6.85 -3.92 29.42
N THR A 139 6.53 -2.67 29.76
CA THR A 139 5.18 -2.11 29.56
C THR A 139 4.93 -1.71 28.11
N ALA A 140 5.94 -1.26 27.37
CA ALA A 140 5.78 -0.82 25.98
C ALA A 140 5.30 -1.94 25.04
N PRO A 141 5.87 -3.17 25.07
CA PRO A 141 5.35 -4.29 24.28
C PRO A 141 3.92 -4.67 24.68
N LEU A 142 3.62 -4.69 25.97
CA LEU A 142 2.28 -5.02 26.48
C LEU A 142 1.24 -3.98 26.02
N ALA A 143 1.57 -2.70 26.13
CA ALA A 143 0.74 -1.60 25.65
C ALA A 143 0.58 -1.65 24.12
N GLY A 144 1.65 -1.95 23.39
CA GLY A 144 1.61 -2.14 21.94
C GLY A 144 0.67 -3.28 21.52
N VAL A 145 0.80 -4.46 22.14
CA VAL A 145 -0.10 -5.60 21.87
C VAL A 145 -1.55 -5.26 22.24
N LYS A 146 -1.77 -4.59 23.37
CA LYS A 146 -3.11 -4.16 23.79
C LYS A 146 -3.71 -3.17 22.78
N ALA A 147 -2.94 -2.18 22.34
CA ALA A 147 -3.37 -1.20 21.33
C ALA A 147 -3.67 -1.84 19.98
N TRP A 148 -2.82 -2.77 19.53
CA TRP A 148 -3.03 -3.53 18.30
C TRP A 148 -4.36 -4.29 18.31
N ARG A 149 -4.65 -4.96 19.44
CA ARG A 149 -5.89 -5.72 19.64
C ARG A 149 -7.11 -4.80 19.77
N SER A 150 -7.02 -3.73 20.57
CA SER A 150 -8.16 -2.83 20.82
C SER A 150 -8.60 -2.08 19.56
N LEU A 151 -7.63 -1.65 18.74
CA LEU A 151 -7.88 -0.98 17.46
C LEU A 151 -8.29 -1.95 16.34
N LYS A 152 -8.35 -3.27 16.61
CA LYS A 152 -8.59 -4.31 15.60
C LYS A 152 -7.68 -4.17 14.38
N MET A 153 -6.41 -3.76 14.61
CA MET A 153 -5.46 -3.50 13.53
C MET A 153 -5.26 -4.72 12.63
N SER A 154 -5.32 -5.94 13.19
CA SER A 154 -5.25 -7.17 12.39
C SER A 154 -6.33 -7.23 11.31
N GLU A 155 -7.57 -6.86 11.61
CA GLU A 155 -8.66 -6.88 10.64
C GLU A 155 -8.47 -5.76 9.61
N LEU A 156 -8.10 -4.57 10.07
CA LEU A 156 -7.89 -3.40 9.21
C LEU A 156 -6.73 -3.61 8.22
N VAL A 157 -5.64 -4.23 8.68
CA VAL A 157 -4.37 -4.34 7.96
C VAL A 157 -4.32 -5.61 7.10
N PHE A 158 -4.83 -6.74 7.58
CA PHE A 158 -4.71 -8.02 6.86
C PHE A 158 -5.98 -8.45 6.13
N ASP A 159 -7.16 -8.25 6.72
CA ASP A 159 -8.40 -8.83 6.21
C ASP A 159 -9.16 -7.88 5.28
N LEU A 160 -9.31 -6.62 5.69
CA LEU A 160 -10.09 -5.63 4.96
C LEU A 160 -9.54 -5.38 3.55
N PRO A 161 -8.23 -5.19 3.32
CA PRO A 161 -7.69 -4.97 1.98
C PRO A 161 -7.93 -6.18 1.06
N LYS A 162 -7.69 -7.40 1.57
CA LYS A 162 -7.92 -8.64 0.82
C LYS A 162 -9.40 -8.84 0.51
N ARG A 163 -10.30 -8.59 1.46
CA ARG A 163 -11.76 -8.69 1.25
C ARG A 163 -12.26 -7.66 0.23
N SER A 164 -11.81 -6.42 0.33
CA SER A 164 -12.17 -5.34 -0.59
C SER A 164 -11.64 -5.59 -2.01
N LEU A 165 -10.39 -6.02 -2.15
CA LEU A 165 -9.82 -6.41 -3.45
C LEU A 165 -10.54 -7.62 -4.05
N LYS A 166 -10.85 -8.66 -3.25
CA LYS A 166 -11.67 -9.78 -3.72
C LYS A 166 -13.05 -9.31 -4.18
N ARG A 167 -13.70 -8.39 -3.44
CA ARG A 167 -15.00 -7.83 -3.83
C ARG A 167 -14.90 -7.05 -5.15
N LEU A 168 -13.91 -6.19 -5.30
CA LEU A 168 -13.67 -5.39 -6.49
C LEU A 168 -13.38 -6.29 -7.72
N VAL A 169 -12.41 -7.20 -7.56
CA VAL A 169 -11.78 -7.94 -8.66
C VAL A 169 -12.50 -9.24 -9.01
N LEU A 170 -13.11 -9.94 -8.03
CA LEU A 170 -13.84 -11.20 -8.25
C LEU A 170 -15.35 -10.99 -8.35
N GLN A 171 -15.95 -10.21 -7.44
CA GLN A 171 -17.41 -10.03 -7.46
C GLN A 171 -17.84 -9.06 -8.56
N ARG A 172 -16.98 -8.08 -8.90
CA ARG A 172 -17.16 -7.11 -10.00
C ARG A 172 -18.58 -6.55 -10.00
N LYS A 173 -18.96 -6.00 -8.84
CA LYS A 173 -20.25 -5.31 -8.68
C LYS A 173 -20.32 -4.00 -9.47
N TYR A 174 -19.18 -3.53 -9.97
CA TYR A 174 -19.03 -2.33 -10.75
C TYR A 174 -18.54 -2.69 -12.15
N VAL A 175 -19.22 -2.19 -13.19
CA VAL A 175 -18.83 -2.29 -14.60
C VAL A 175 -18.82 -0.87 -15.14
N ALA A 176 -17.75 -0.52 -15.85
CA ALA A 176 -17.58 0.80 -16.44
C ALA A 176 -18.16 0.79 -17.85
N ASP A 177 -19.39 1.32 -17.99
CA ASP A 177 -20.13 1.36 -19.26
C ASP A 177 -19.94 2.70 -20.00
N THR A 178 -19.46 3.73 -19.30
CA THR A 178 -19.21 5.07 -19.88
C THR A 178 -17.75 5.48 -19.74
N PHE A 179 -17.32 6.43 -20.58
CA PHE A 179 -15.95 6.97 -20.52
C PHE A 179 -15.59 7.50 -19.13
N ALA A 180 -16.50 8.23 -18.48
CA ALA A 180 -16.26 8.79 -17.15
C ALA A 180 -15.99 7.69 -16.12
N THR A 181 -16.83 6.65 -16.07
CA THR A 181 -16.65 5.51 -15.16
C THR A 181 -15.38 4.71 -15.46
N PHE A 182 -15.03 4.59 -16.74
CA PHE A 182 -13.81 3.94 -17.22
C PHE A 182 -12.56 4.72 -16.78
N ALA A 183 -12.54 6.03 -17.06
CA ALA A 183 -11.45 6.93 -16.71
C ALA A 183 -11.27 7.01 -15.19
N HIS A 184 -12.36 7.13 -14.43
CA HIS A 184 -12.32 7.12 -12.97
C HIS A 184 -11.66 5.86 -12.42
N PHE A 185 -12.08 4.67 -12.89
CA PHE A 185 -11.49 3.43 -12.39
C PHE A 185 -9.97 3.38 -12.65
N GLU A 186 -9.54 3.67 -13.87
CA GLU A 186 -8.12 3.54 -14.24
C GLU A 186 -7.25 4.61 -13.58
N LEU A 187 -7.71 5.86 -13.52
CA LEU A 187 -7.00 6.92 -12.83
C LEU A 187 -6.97 6.70 -11.32
N SER A 188 -8.07 6.22 -10.71
CA SER A 188 -8.08 5.88 -9.28
C SER A 188 -7.09 4.75 -8.97
N ALA A 189 -6.97 3.73 -9.83
CA ALA A 189 -5.98 2.67 -9.64
C ALA A 189 -4.55 3.22 -9.64
N GLN A 190 -4.25 4.21 -10.51
CA GLN A 190 -2.97 4.91 -10.51
C GLN A 190 -2.78 5.76 -9.26
N ILE A 191 -3.73 6.65 -8.95
CA ILE A 191 -3.67 7.55 -7.79
C ILE A 191 -3.44 6.77 -6.50
N VAL A 192 -4.22 5.71 -6.27
CA VAL A 192 -4.07 4.85 -5.09
C VAL A 192 -2.71 4.17 -5.08
N GLY A 193 -2.24 3.66 -6.22
CA GLY A 193 -0.91 3.05 -6.33
C GLY A 193 0.23 4.01 -6.01
N PHE A 194 0.17 5.25 -6.51
CA PHE A 194 1.17 6.29 -6.23
C PHE A 194 1.10 6.80 -4.80
N ALA A 195 -0.10 7.05 -4.26
CA ALA A 195 -0.28 7.44 -2.87
C ALA A 195 0.33 6.38 -1.95
N TYR A 196 0.03 5.10 -2.22
CA TYR A 196 0.57 3.97 -1.48
C TYR A 196 2.10 3.91 -1.52
N ALA A 197 2.70 4.03 -2.72
CA ALA A 197 4.15 4.05 -2.88
C ALA A 197 4.81 5.24 -2.16
N SER A 198 4.18 6.41 -2.23
CA SER A 198 4.66 7.63 -1.56
C SER A 198 4.63 7.50 -0.03
N THR A 199 3.55 6.96 0.54
CA THR A 199 3.45 6.70 1.99
C THR A 199 4.48 5.66 2.44
N CYS A 200 4.67 4.58 1.67
CA CYS A 200 5.73 3.61 1.93
C CYS A 200 7.12 4.28 1.97
N ALA A 201 7.43 5.12 0.98
CA ALA A 201 8.71 5.82 0.93
C ALA A 201 8.90 6.80 2.10
N GLN A 202 7.86 7.53 2.51
CA GLN A 202 7.92 8.40 3.69
C GLN A 202 8.25 7.61 4.95
N ILE A 203 7.57 6.49 5.17
CA ILE A 203 7.80 5.62 6.32
C ILE A 203 9.22 5.06 6.31
N ILE A 204 9.68 4.55 5.16
CA ILE A 204 11.05 4.03 5.02
C ILE A 204 12.08 5.14 5.30
N LYS A 205 11.84 6.35 4.81
CA LYS A 205 12.71 7.50 5.09
C LYS A 205 12.84 7.77 6.59
N VAL A 206 11.74 7.71 7.33
CA VAL A 206 11.76 7.85 8.80
C VAL A 206 12.56 6.73 9.45
N TYR A 207 12.33 5.47 9.07
CA TYR A 207 13.14 4.35 9.54
C TYR A 207 14.64 4.54 9.27
N LEU A 208 15.01 4.94 8.06
CA LEU A 208 16.40 5.20 7.70
C LEU A 208 16.99 6.32 8.56
N SER A 209 16.25 7.39 8.84
CA SER A 209 16.75 8.46 9.72
C SER A 209 16.99 8.02 11.16
N VAL A 210 16.25 7.02 11.64
CA VAL A 210 16.38 6.48 13.01
C VAL A 210 17.52 5.46 13.10
N PHE A 211 17.67 4.58 12.10
CA PHE A 211 18.59 3.44 12.16
C PHE A 211 19.89 3.61 11.38
N VAL A 212 19.93 4.53 10.42
CA VAL A 212 21.11 4.83 9.60
C VAL A 212 21.52 6.27 9.89
N HIS A 213 22.50 6.44 10.78
CA HIS A 213 23.18 7.72 10.91
C HIS A 213 23.93 8.01 9.60
N LYS A 214 23.64 9.17 9.01
CA LYS A 214 24.46 9.75 7.94
C LYS A 214 25.70 10.39 8.54
#